data_AF-A0A1F4QX83-F1
#
_entry.id   AF-A0A1F4QX83-F1
#
_cell.length_a   1.000
_cell.length_b   1.000
_cell.length_c   1.000
_cell.angle_alpha   90.00
_cell.angle_beta   90.00
_cell.angle_gamma   90.00
#
_symmetry.space_group_name_H-M   'P 1'
#
loop_
_entity.id
_entity.type
_entity.pdbx_description
1 polymer ?
#
loop_
_entity_poly.entity_id
_entity_poly.type
_entity_poly.pdbx_seq_one_letter_code
_entity_poly.pdbx_strand_id
1 'polypeptide(L)'
;MDCHDAQSEMTAYLSGDLAAEDLRAVEGHVASCEPCRLELAAFRRMWAALADLPVASLDPTVDHQILAQVAAEVGEARKVSSAAVRWRGVGLAALVAVALSIGNSLLLPYEVAFQWCSRTLRAYALFVDLPDSSFFFVVGIFYGLVPLLVVGLLSGRLLETRPLVHGTAASTTFAVLILPYIIIVCSALPGLFTLSLMGGIVLGALSGGLGGFWAGAHRWLPAH
;
A
#
# COMPACT_ATOMS: atom_id res chain seq x y z
N MET A 1 -43.76 15.28 -1.19
CA MET A 1 -43.47 14.91 -2.59
C MET A 1 -44.55 15.46 -3.50
N ASP A 2 -44.17 15.79 -4.73
CA ASP A 2 -45.12 16.15 -5.76
C ASP A 2 -45.57 14.92 -6.58
N CYS A 3 -46.41 15.13 -7.59
CA CYS A 3 -46.93 14.05 -8.43
C CYS A 3 -45.82 13.40 -9.28
N HIS A 4 -44.82 14.17 -9.72
CA HIS A 4 -43.77 13.65 -10.59
C HIS A 4 -42.86 12.69 -9.80
N ASP A 5 -42.47 13.10 -8.59
CA ASP A 5 -41.72 12.26 -7.65
C ASP A 5 -42.50 10.97 -7.33
N ALA A 6 -43.80 11.11 -7.02
CA ALA A 6 -44.63 9.96 -6.68
C ALA A 6 -44.75 8.96 -7.85
N GLN A 7 -44.86 9.47 -9.09
CA GLN A 7 -44.93 8.66 -10.31
C GLN A 7 -43.62 7.94 -10.61
N SER A 8 -42.47 8.61 -10.47
CA SER A 8 -41.17 7.98 -10.71
C SER A 8 -40.90 6.82 -9.76
N GLU A 9 -41.42 6.88 -8.54
CA GLU A 9 -41.22 5.86 -7.50
C GLU A 9 -42.25 4.72 -7.51
N MET A 10 -43.28 4.75 -8.38
CA MET A 10 -44.34 3.72 -8.39
C MET A 10 -43.82 2.31 -8.70
N THR A 11 -42.78 2.19 -9.54
CA THR A 11 -42.18 0.88 -9.85
C THR A 11 -41.44 0.31 -8.65
N ALA A 12 -40.63 1.13 -7.98
CA ALA A 12 -39.91 0.74 -6.76
C ALA A 12 -40.88 0.42 -5.60
N TYR A 13 -42.00 1.15 -5.52
CA TYR A 13 -43.09 0.86 -4.59
C TYR A 13 -43.69 -0.54 -4.82
N LEU A 14 -43.87 -0.95 -6.08
CA LEU A 14 -44.45 -2.26 -6.41
C LEU A 14 -43.45 -3.42 -6.30
N SER A 15 -42.16 -3.18 -6.52
CA SER A 15 -41.11 -4.19 -6.30
C SER A 15 -40.74 -4.35 -4.83
N GLY A 16 -41.10 -3.39 -3.97
CA GLY A 16 -40.76 -3.40 -2.55
C GLY A 16 -39.36 -2.86 -2.25
N ASP A 17 -38.75 -2.15 -3.20
CA ASP A 17 -37.36 -1.65 -3.11
C ASP A 17 -37.24 -0.24 -2.50
N LEU A 18 -38.36 0.35 -2.05
CA LEU A 18 -38.36 1.68 -1.41
C LEU A 18 -37.89 1.63 0.05
N ALA A 19 -37.14 2.65 0.46
CA ALA A 19 -36.84 2.90 1.87
C ALA A 19 -38.13 3.27 2.63
N ALA A 20 -38.16 3.03 3.94
CA ALA A 20 -39.35 3.24 4.77
C ALA A 20 -39.84 4.70 4.84
N GLU A 21 -38.98 5.67 4.57
CA GLU A 21 -39.35 7.08 4.48
C GLU A 21 -40.07 7.37 3.16
N ASP A 22 -39.49 6.97 2.04
CA ASP A 22 -40.06 7.15 0.70
C ASP A 22 -41.37 6.39 0.54
N LEU A 23 -41.45 5.16 1.07
CA LEU A 23 -42.68 4.37 1.10
C LEU A 23 -43.85 5.17 1.72
N ARG A 24 -43.64 5.74 2.92
CA ARG A 24 -44.67 6.53 3.62
C ARG A 24 -45.02 7.80 2.86
N ALA A 25 -44.04 8.41 2.20
CA ALA A 25 -44.25 9.62 1.44
C ALA A 25 -45.09 9.35 0.18
N VAL A 26 -44.83 8.24 -0.54
CA VAL A 26 -45.63 7.76 -1.68
C VAL A 26 -47.05 7.42 -1.24
N GLU A 27 -47.20 6.66 -0.16
CA GLU A 27 -48.51 6.30 0.39
C GLU A 27 -49.34 7.52 0.80
N GLY A 28 -48.70 8.48 1.48
CA GLY A 28 -49.34 9.73 1.86
C GLY A 28 -49.80 10.55 0.65
N HIS A 29 -48.96 10.66 -0.38
CA HIS A 29 -49.31 11.37 -1.61
C HIS A 29 -50.47 10.68 -2.33
N VAL A 30 -50.38 9.37 -2.58
CA VAL A 30 -51.42 8.57 -3.26
C VAL A 30 -52.75 8.57 -2.50
N ALA A 31 -52.72 8.65 -1.17
CA ALA A 31 -53.93 8.79 -0.36
C ALA A 31 -54.66 10.12 -0.64
N SER A 32 -53.89 11.19 -0.84
CA SER A 32 -54.41 12.56 -1.03
C SER A 32 -54.66 12.97 -2.49
N CYS A 33 -54.03 12.29 -3.46
CA CYS A 33 -54.02 12.68 -4.87
C CYS A 33 -54.75 11.65 -5.76
N GLU A 34 -55.94 12.00 -6.24
CA GLU A 34 -56.77 11.12 -7.08
C GLU A 34 -56.09 10.67 -8.38
N PRO A 35 -55.41 11.55 -9.16
CA PRO A 35 -54.69 11.13 -10.37
C PRO A 35 -53.62 10.06 -10.09
N CYS A 36 -52.79 10.25 -9.07
CA CYS A 36 -51.74 9.29 -8.70
C CYS A 36 -52.33 7.96 -8.19
N ARG A 37 -53.51 7.99 -7.55
CA ARG A 37 -54.23 6.79 -7.13
C ARG A 37 -54.69 5.95 -8.31
N LEU A 38 -55.26 6.58 -9.33
CA LEU A 38 -55.71 5.92 -10.56
C LEU A 38 -54.54 5.33 -11.35
N GLU A 39 -53.43 6.06 -11.42
CA GLU A 39 -52.21 5.62 -12.08
C GLU A 39 -51.57 4.43 -11.37
N LEU A 40 -51.43 4.48 -10.04
CA LEU A 40 -50.94 3.34 -9.26
C LEU A 40 -51.84 2.10 -9.45
N ALA A 41 -53.16 2.29 -9.55
CA ALA A 41 -54.09 1.19 -9.84
C ALA A 41 -53.91 0.61 -11.26
N ALA A 42 -53.49 1.42 -12.24
CA ALA A 42 -53.11 0.93 -13.56
C ALA A 42 -51.79 0.15 -13.51
N PHE A 43 -50.77 0.67 -12.84
CA PHE A 43 -49.49 -0.02 -12.62
C PHE A 43 -49.67 -1.36 -11.89
N ARG A 44 -50.50 -1.41 -10.83
CA ARG A 44 -50.81 -2.66 -10.11
C ARG A 44 -51.44 -3.72 -11.01
N ARG A 45 -52.34 -3.33 -11.91
CA ARG A 45 -52.95 -4.26 -12.89
C ARG A 45 -51.92 -4.79 -13.87
N MET A 46 -51.04 -3.94 -14.39
CA MET A 46 -49.94 -4.35 -15.26
C MET A 46 -48.97 -5.30 -14.53
N TRP A 47 -48.60 -4.97 -13.29
CA TRP A 47 -47.70 -5.77 -12.47
C TRP A 47 -48.29 -7.15 -12.14
N ALA A 48 -49.59 -7.21 -11.82
CA ALA A 48 -50.29 -8.48 -11.61
C ALA A 48 -50.31 -9.35 -12.88
N ALA A 49 -50.53 -8.76 -14.05
CA ALA A 49 -50.49 -9.51 -15.32
C ALA A 49 -49.08 -10.05 -15.63
N LEU A 50 -48.02 -9.35 -15.21
CA LEU A 50 -46.65 -9.84 -15.31
C LEU A 50 -46.35 -10.96 -14.31
N ALA A 51 -46.94 -10.90 -13.11
CA ALA A 51 -46.78 -11.95 -12.09
C ALA A 51 -47.42 -13.29 -12.51
N ASP A 52 -48.43 -13.26 -13.38
CA ASP A 52 -49.08 -14.45 -13.94
C ASP A 52 -48.28 -15.10 -15.10
N LEU A 53 -47.19 -14.49 -15.55
CA LEU A 53 -46.34 -15.10 -16.56
C LEU A 53 -45.72 -16.40 -16.02
N PRO A 54 -45.70 -17.49 -16.82
CA PRO A 54 -45.07 -18.73 -16.40
C PRO A 54 -43.59 -18.47 -16.16
N VAL A 55 -43.16 -18.58 -14.91
CA VAL A 55 -41.75 -18.57 -14.55
C VAL A 55 -41.15 -19.84 -15.14
N ALA A 56 -40.41 -19.69 -16.23
CA ALA A 56 -39.66 -20.80 -16.80
C ALA A 56 -38.67 -21.28 -15.74
N SER A 57 -38.74 -22.56 -15.39
CA SER A 57 -37.72 -23.17 -14.54
C SER A 57 -36.39 -23.09 -15.29
N LEU A 58 -35.49 -22.24 -14.82
CA LEU A 58 -34.12 -22.18 -15.34
C LEU A 58 -33.48 -23.55 -15.13
N ASP A 59 -32.81 -24.04 -16.17
CA ASP A 59 -31.99 -25.25 -16.06
C ASP A 59 -30.91 -25.01 -14.99
N PRO A 60 -30.73 -25.92 -14.02
CA PRO A 60 -29.71 -25.78 -12.97
C PRO A 60 -28.30 -25.52 -13.51
N THR A 61 -28.00 -25.98 -14.72
CA THR A 61 -26.70 -25.75 -15.37
C THR A 61 -26.47 -24.28 -15.75
N VAL A 62 -27.53 -23.53 -16.05
CA VAL A 62 -27.44 -22.10 -16.40
C VAL A 62 -27.11 -21.27 -15.16
N ASP A 63 -27.71 -21.61 -14.01
CA ASP A 63 -27.45 -20.92 -12.74
C ASP A 63 -25.97 -21.05 -12.33
N HIS A 64 -25.40 -22.25 -12.46
CA HIS A 64 -23.98 -22.48 -12.20
C HIS A 64 -23.06 -21.72 -13.17
N GLN A 65 -23.43 -21.59 -14.44
CA GLN A 65 -22.63 -20.84 -15.42
C GLN A 65 -22.64 -19.33 -15.13
N ILE A 66 -23.80 -18.77 -14.80
CA ILE A 66 -23.94 -17.34 -14.46
C ILE A 66 -23.14 -17.04 -13.18
N LEU A 67 -23.31 -17.86 -12.14
CA LEU A 67 -22.59 -17.68 -10.88
C LEU A 67 -21.07 -17.82 -11.07
N ALA A 68 -20.62 -18.77 -11.90
CA ALA A 68 -19.21 -18.93 -12.22
C ALA A 68 -18.64 -17.70 -12.96
N GLN A 69 -19.42 -17.12 -13.88
CA GLN A 69 -19.00 -15.95 -14.64
C GLN A 69 -18.95 -14.70 -13.76
N VAL A 70 -19.95 -14.48 -12.90
CA VAL A 70 -19.95 -13.39 -11.92
C VAL A 70 -18.79 -13.55 -10.94
N ALA A 71 -18.52 -14.76 -10.45
CA ALA A 71 -17.39 -15.01 -9.57
C ALA A 71 -16.03 -14.72 -10.23
N ALA A 72 -15.89 -15.03 -11.53
CA ALA A 72 -14.69 -14.69 -12.29
C ALA A 72 -14.52 -13.17 -12.44
N GLU A 73 -15.57 -12.44 -12.81
CA GLU A 73 -15.52 -10.98 -12.97
C GLU A 73 -15.23 -10.26 -11.64
N VAL A 74 -15.90 -10.67 -10.55
CA VAL A 74 -15.64 -10.13 -9.21
C VAL A 74 -14.22 -10.45 -8.74
N GLY A 75 -13.73 -11.65 -9.05
CA GLY A 75 -12.35 -12.07 -8.75
C GLY A 75 -11.31 -11.18 -9.43
N GLU A 76 -11.51 -10.85 -10.71
CA GLU A 76 -10.62 -9.96 -11.46
C GLU A 76 -10.68 -8.50 -10.95
N ALA A 77 -11.88 -7.98 -10.67
CA ALA A 77 -12.05 -6.64 -10.09
C ALA A 77 -11.35 -6.50 -8.73
N ARG A 78 -11.36 -7.57 -7.91
CA ARG A 78 -10.68 -7.60 -6.61
C ARG A 78 -9.16 -7.59 -6.74
N LYS A 79 -8.61 -8.22 -7.78
CA LYS A 79 -7.15 -8.19 -8.04
C LYS A 79 -6.68 -6.77 -8.37
N VAL A 80 -7.42 -6.04 -9.21
CA VAL A 80 -7.08 -4.66 -9.60
C VAL A 80 -7.12 -3.71 -8.39
N SER A 81 -8.11 -3.84 -7.51
CA SER A 81 -8.21 -2.99 -6.32
C SER A 81 -7.10 -3.29 -5.30
N SER A 82 -6.72 -4.56 -5.12
CA SER A 82 -5.63 -4.93 -4.20
C SER A 82 -4.27 -4.38 -4.63
N ALA A 83 -4.02 -4.29 -5.95
CA ALA A 83 -2.82 -3.67 -6.49
C ALA A 83 -2.79 -2.17 -6.17
N ALA A 84 -3.91 -1.47 -6.38
CA ALA A 84 -4.03 -0.04 -6.10
C ALA A 84 -3.88 0.30 -4.60
N VAL A 85 -4.41 -0.53 -3.70
CA VAL A 85 -4.22 -0.36 -2.24
C VAL A 85 -2.75 -0.58 -1.84
N ARG A 86 -2.05 -1.53 -2.47
CA ARG A 86 -0.62 -1.78 -2.22
C ARG A 86 0.26 -0.60 -2.64
N TRP A 87 -0.08 0.09 -3.74
CA TRP A 87 0.65 1.29 -4.18
C TRP A 87 0.44 2.51 -3.26
N ARG A 88 -0.71 2.62 -2.57
CA ARG A 88 -0.95 3.68 -1.58
C ARG A 88 0.01 3.58 -0.38
N GLY A 89 0.30 2.36 0.08
CA GLY A 89 1.27 2.14 1.17
C GLY A 89 2.69 2.56 0.80
N VAL A 90 3.12 2.25 -0.43
CA VAL A 90 4.44 2.66 -0.95
C VAL A 90 4.52 4.19 -1.10
N GLY A 91 3.47 4.82 -1.60
CA GLY A 91 3.41 6.29 -1.74
C GLY A 91 3.51 7.02 -0.40
N LEU A 92 2.81 6.54 0.63
CA LEU A 92 2.85 7.14 1.97
C LEU A 92 4.23 6.96 2.61
N ALA A 93 4.84 5.77 2.49
CA ALA A 93 6.18 5.52 3.01
C ALA A 93 7.24 6.43 2.35
N ALA A 94 7.14 6.64 1.04
CA ALA A 94 8.02 7.55 0.32
C ALA A 94 7.86 9.01 0.79
N LEU A 95 6.63 9.48 0.99
CA LEU A 95 6.34 10.83 1.53
C LEU A 95 6.92 11.03 2.93
N VAL A 96 6.76 10.05 3.81
CA VAL A 96 7.32 10.10 5.18
C VAL A 96 8.85 10.14 5.14
N ALA A 97 9.49 9.33 4.29
CA ALA A 97 10.93 9.34 4.14
C ALA A 97 11.47 10.68 3.64
N VAL A 98 10.79 11.29 2.65
CA VAL A 98 11.14 12.63 2.14
C VAL A 98 10.95 13.69 3.22
N ALA A 99 9.84 13.67 3.94
CA ALA A 99 9.58 14.62 5.03
C ALA A 99 10.62 14.51 6.16
N LEU A 100 11.00 13.28 6.53
CA LEU A 100 12.06 13.05 7.51
C LEU A 100 13.42 13.54 7.01
N SER A 101 13.76 13.32 5.75
CA SER A 101 15.02 13.80 5.15
C SER A 101 15.08 15.34 5.14
N ILE A 102 14.00 16.00 4.72
CA ILE A 102 13.88 17.47 4.72
C ILE A 102 13.92 18.00 6.15
N GLY A 103 13.13 17.42 7.06
CA GLY A 103 13.10 17.81 8.47
C GLY A 103 14.49 17.68 9.11
N ASN A 104 15.19 16.58 8.85
CA ASN A 104 16.55 16.37 9.34
C ASN A 104 17.53 17.41 8.77
N SER A 105 17.40 17.77 7.50
CA SER A 105 18.22 18.80 6.84
C SER A 105 17.96 20.21 7.39
N LEU A 106 16.74 20.49 7.85
CA LEU A 106 16.36 21.76 8.47
C LEU A 106 16.75 21.81 9.96
N LEU A 107 16.67 20.68 10.66
CA LEU A 107 16.93 20.56 12.11
C LEU A 107 18.42 20.41 12.45
N LEU A 108 19.23 19.87 11.54
CA LEU A 108 20.69 19.81 11.67
C LEU A 108 21.30 20.98 10.89
N PRO A 109 21.50 22.16 11.52
CA PRO A 109 22.21 23.25 10.88
C PRO A 109 23.56 22.73 10.37
N TYR A 110 23.86 23.05 9.11
CA TYR A 110 25.05 22.59 8.38
C TYR A 110 26.35 22.76 9.19
N GLU A 111 26.38 23.77 10.06
CA GLU A 111 27.48 24.05 10.98
C GLU A 111 27.75 22.92 11.99
N VAL A 112 26.69 22.28 12.51
CA VAL A 112 26.81 21.15 13.44
C VAL A 112 27.32 19.91 12.72
N ALA A 113 26.89 19.69 11.47
CA ALA A 113 27.41 18.62 10.63
C ALA A 113 28.90 18.81 10.31
N PHE A 114 29.32 20.05 10.02
CA PHE A 114 30.73 20.38 9.78
C PHE A 114 31.60 20.25 11.04
N GLN A 115 31.08 20.66 12.21
CA GLN A 115 31.75 20.47 13.49
C GLN A 115 31.87 18.98 13.85
N TRP A 116 30.84 18.18 13.58
CA TRP A 116 30.91 16.73 13.73
C TRP A 116 31.94 16.12 12.78
N CYS A 117 31.97 16.53 11.52
CA CYS A 117 32.95 16.07 10.55
C CYS A 117 34.39 16.36 11.01
N SER A 118 34.68 17.60 11.41
CA SER A 118 36.01 17.98 11.90
C SER A 118 36.39 17.30 13.23
N ARG A 119 35.46 17.10 14.16
CA ARG A 119 35.70 16.33 15.40
C ARG A 119 35.95 14.87 15.11
N THR A 120 35.22 14.28 14.17
CA THR A 120 35.36 12.87 13.79
C THR A 120 36.70 12.67 13.09
N LEU A 121 37.12 13.58 12.20
CA LEU A 121 38.44 13.58 11.57
C LEU A 121 39.58 13.75 12.60
N ARG A 122 39.41 14.60 13.62
CA ARG A 122 40.39 14.72 14.72
C ARG A 122 40.43 13.50 15.63
N ALA A 123 39.28 12.89 15.91
CA ALA A 123 39.22 11.62 16.62
C ALA A 123 39.90 10.52 15.80
N TYR A 124 39.75 10.55 14.48
CA TYR A 124 40.43 9.65 13.55
C TYR A 124 41.95 9.77 13.63
N ALA A 125 42.47 11.00 13.79
CA ALA A 125 43.89 11.24 14.00
C ALA A 125 44.44 10.60 15.31
N LEU A 126 43.57 10.22 16.25
CA LEU A 126 43.96 9.47 17.45
C LEU A 126 43.98 7.95 17.26
N PHE A 127 43.45 7.44 16.14
CA PHE A 127 43.35 6.00 15.83
C PHE A 127 44.31 5.55 14.69
N VAL A 128 45.35 6.33 14.41
CA VAL A 128 46.32 6.19 13.30
C VAL A 128 47.10 4.86 13.28
N ASP A 129 47.06 4.05 14.36
CA ASP A 129 47.83 2.80 14.43
C ASP A 129 47.11 1.55 13.86
N LEU A 130 45.86 1.68 13.37
CA LEU A 130 45.16 0.59 12.68
C LEU A 130 45.39 0.66 11.15
N PRO A 131 45.52 -0.49 10.45
CA PRO A 131 45.63 -0.49 9.00
C PRO A 131 44.39 0.16 8.37
N ASP A 132 44.62 1.36 7.83
CA ASP A 132 43.69 2.41 7.42
C ASP A 132 42.44 1.93 6.66
N SER A 133 42.54 0.91 5.82
CA SER A 133 41.45 0.45 4.98
C SER A 133 40.39 -0.39 5.71
N SER A 134 40.77 -1.07 6.79
CA SER A 134 39.92 -2.03 7.50
C SER A 134 38.83 -1.37 8.35
N PHE A 135 39.12 -0.20 8.94
CA PHE A 135 38.16 0.54 9.75
C PHE A 135 36.98 1.04 8.91
N PHE A 136 37.26 1.68 7.77
CA PHE A 136 36.22 2.18 6.87
C PHE A 136 35.36 1.06 6.29
N PHE A 137 35.93 -0.12 6.09
CA PHE A 137 35.18 -1.30 5.69
C PHE A 137 34.17 -1.72 6.76
N VAL A 138 34.60 -1.81 8.03
CA VAL A 138 33.74 -2.16 9.17
C VAL A 138 32.64 -1.12 9.38
N VAL A 139 32.98 0.17 9.33
CA VAL A 139 31.98 1.25 9.41
C VAL A 139 30.97 1.15 8.27
N GLY A 140 31.44 0.90 7.04
CA GLY A 140 30.57 0.66 5.89
C GLY A 140 29.62 -0.52 6.11
N ILE A 141 30.12 -1.63 6.66
CA ILE A 141 29.29 -2.80 7.01
C ILE A 141 28.20 -2.40 7.98
N PHE A 142 28.52 -1.77 9.11
CA PHE A 142 27.50 -1.38 10.10
C PHE A 142 26.48 -0.41 9.53
N TYR A 143 26.95 0.56 8.73
CA TYR A 143 26.10 1.57 8.11
C TYR A 143 25.13 0.97 7.07
N GLY A 144 25.56 -0.05 6.32
CA GLY A 144 24.68 -0.79 5.41
C GLY A 144 23.78 -1.80 6.14
N LEU A 145 24.32 -2.50 7.13
CA LEU A 145 23.67 -3.61 7.83
C LEU A 145 22.49 -3.16 8.68
N VAL A 146 22.69 -2.17 9.55
CA VAL A 146 21.69 -1.81 10.58
C VAL A 146 20.38 -1.29 9.96
N PRO A 147 20.39 -0.34 9.01
CA PRO A 147 19.15 0.15 8.41
C PRO A 147 18.41 -0.93 7.62
N LEU A 148 19.14 -1.74 6.85
CA LEU A 148 18.52 -2.79 6.02
C LEU A 148 18.02 -3.98 6.84
N LEU A 149 18.66 -4.29 7.97
CA LEU A 149 18.16 -5.28 8.92
C LEU A 149 16.85 -4.81 9.57
N VAL A 150 16.77 -3.53 9.97
CA VAL A 150 15.54 -2.93 10.52
C VAL A 150 14.43 -2.91 9.46
N VAL A 151 14.72 -2.42 8.26
CA VAL A 151 13.76 -2.39 7.14
C VAL A 151 13.34 -3.81 6.78
N GLY A 152 14.26 -4.78 6.74
CA GLY A 152 13.96 -6.19 6.46
C GLY A 152 13.05 -6.82 7.51
N LEU A 153 13.30 -6.57 8.79
CA LEU A 153 12.44 -7.05 9.89
C LEU A 153 11.02 -6.45 9.84
N LEU A 154 10.91 -5.17 9.47
CA LEU A 154 9.60 -4.49 9.34
C LEU A 154 8.87 -4.92 8.06
N SER A 155 9.59 -5.05 6.95
CA SER A 155 9.05 -5.37 5.63
C SER A 155 8.70 -6.85 5.48
N GLY A 156 9.42 -7.73 6.17
CA GLY A 156 9.11 -9.17 6.27
C GLY A 156 7.73 -9.44 6.87
N ARG A 157 7.15 -8.49 7.63
CA ARG A 157 5.74 -8.57 8.08
C ARG A 157 4.71 -8.27 6.98
N LEU A 158 5.11 -7.60 5.90
CA LEU A 158 4.19 -7.00 4.93
C LEU A 158 4.19 -7.68 3.56
N LEU A 159 5.22 -8.45 3.22
CA LEU A 159 5.45 -8.95 1.86
C LEU A 159 5.75 -10.47 1.86
N GLU A 160 4.72 -11.28 1.64
CA GLU A 160 4.84 -12.75 1.55
C GLU A 160 5.39 -13.27 0.22
N THR A 161 5.33 -12.49 -0.87
CA THR A 161 5.29 -13.12 -2.21
C THR A 161 6.62 -13.31 -2.94
N ARG A 162 7.70 -12.52 -2.72
CA ARG A 162 9.03 -12.76 -3.34
C ARG A 162 10.19 -12.13 -2.54
N PRO A 163 10.76 -12.81 -1.54
CA PRO A 163 11.61 -12.16 -0.55
C PRO A 163 12.99 -11.72 -1.07
N LEU A 164 13.61 -12.52 -1.92
CA LEU A 164 14.92 -12.20 -2.52
C LEU A 164 14.86 -10.94 -3.40
N VAL A 165 13.76 -10.77 -4.14
CA VAL A 165 13.56 -9.63 -5.04
C VAL A 165 13.38 -8.33 -4.25
N HIS A 166 12.64 -8.37 -3.12
CA HIS A 166 12.42 -7.18 -2.30
C HIS A 166 13.67 -6.79 -1.50
N GLY A 167 14.40 -7.76 -0.93
CA GLY A 167 15.65 -7.47 -0.20
C GLY A 167 16.73 -6.89 -1.10
N THR A 168 16.89 -7.42 -2.30
CA THR A 168 17.85 -6.89 -3.29
C THR A 168 17.42 -5.53 -3.83
N ALA A 169 16.14 -5.31 -4.10
CA ALA A 169 15.62 -4.01 -4.52
C ALA A 169 15.86 -2.93 -3.45
N ALA A 170 15.54 -3.21 -2.18
CA ALA A 170 15.76 -2.27 -1.07
C ALA A 170 17.24 -1.92 -0.90
N SER A 171 18.12 -2.93 -0.96
CA SER A 171 19.58 -2.73 -0.89
C SER A 171 20.10 -1.88 -2.04
N THR A 172 19.60 -2.14 -3.26
CA THR A 172 19.98 -1.40 -4.46
C THR A 172 19.51 0.06 -4.39
N THR A 173 18.26 0.30 -3.98
CA THR A 173 17.73 1.65 -3.79
C THR A 173 18.51 2.43 -2.74
N PHE A 174 18.85 1.80 -1.61
CA PHE A 174 19.65 2.42 -0.55
C PHE A 174 21.04 2.82 -1.06
N ALA A 175 21.72 1.91 -1.77
CA ALA A 175 23.03 2.18 -2.35
C ALA A 175 22.98 3.35 -3.36
N VAL A 176 21.98 3.36 -4.26
CA VAL A 176 21.82 4.42 -5.28
C VAL A 176 21.55 5.78 -4.64
N LEU A 177 20.75 5.84 -3.56
CA LEU A 177 20.45 7.11 -2.88
C LEU A 177 21.64 7.66 -2.11
N ILE A 178 22.46 6.80 -1.51
CA ILE A 178 23.60 7.20 -0.68
C ILE A 178 24.87 7.45 -1.50
N LEU A 179 25.04 6.77 -2.63
CA LEU A 179 26.20 6.91 -3.52
C LEU A 179 26.53 8.37 -3.88
N PRO A 180 25.60 9.21 -4.39
CA PRO A 180 25.91 10.59 -4.73
C PRO A 180 26.26 11.44 -3.50
N TYR A 181 25.64 11.18 -2.35
CA TYR A 181 25.97 11.86 -1.10
C TYR A 181 27.41 11.55 -0.67
N ILE A 182 27.81 10.28 -0.71
CA ILE A 182 29.18 9.86 -0.43
C ILE A 182 30.16 10.50 -1.43
N ILE A 183 29.85 10.51 -2.72
CA ILE A 183 30.73 11.11 -3.73
C ILE A 183 30.94 12.61 -3.47
N ILE A 184 29.88 13.35 -3.13
CA ILE A 184 29.97 14.80 -2.88
C ILE A 184 30.77 15.09 -1.60
N VAL A 185 30.41 14.43 -0.49
CA VAL A 185 31.02 14.67 0.82
C VAL A 185 32.45 14.13 0.90
N CYS A 186 32.72 13.00 0.24
CA CYS A 186 34.00 12.31 0.29
C CYS A 186 34.88 12.52 -0.95
N SER A 187 34.55 13.49 -1.82
CA SER A 187 35.41 13.83 -2.97
C SER A 187 36.84 14.23 -2.58
N ALA A 188 37.05 14.62 -1.33
CA ALA A 188 38.35 14.93 -0.74
C ALA A 188 39.12 13.72 -0.17
N LEU A 189 38.51 12.53 -0.09
CA LEU A 189 39.14 11.31 0.43
C LEU A 189 39.89 10.54 -0.68
N PRO A 190 41.05 9.91 -0.39
CA PRO A 190 41.76 9.08 -1.36
C PRO A 190 40.89 7.92 -1.86
N GLY A 191 40.89 7.65 -3.17
CA GLY A 191 39.95 6.72 -3.81
C GLY A 191 39.91 5.29 -3.23
N LEU A 192 41.03 4.81 -2.66
CA LEU A 192 41.09 3.52 -1.96
C LEU A 192 40.17 3.46 -0.73
N PHE A 193 39.95 4.57 -0.03
CA PHE A 193 39.03 4.64 1.11
C PHE A 193 37.58 4.60 0.67
N THR A 194 37.23 5.31 -0.40
CA THR A 194 35.89 5.31 -0.98
C THR A 194 35.50 3.90 -1.44
N LEU A 195 36.45 3.17 -2.06
CA LEU A 195 36.24 1.78 -2.47
C LEU A 195 36.03 0.84 -1.27
N SER A 196 36.80 1.01 -0.19
CA SER A 196 36.63 0.21 1.03
C SER A 196 35.27 0.45 1.70
N LEU A 197 34.87 1.71 1.84
CA LEU A 197 33.58 2.10 2.40
C LEU A 197 32.41 1.58 1.55
N MET A 198 32.50 1.74 0.23
CA MET A 198 31.54 1.19 -0.73
C MET A 198 31.41 -0.33 -0.60
N GLY A 199 32.54 -1.04 -0.53
CA GLY A 199 32.56 -2.49 -0.33
C GLY A 199 31.87 -2.91 0.97
N GLY A 200 32.14 -2.19 2.06
CA GLY A 200 31.48 -2.40 3.35
C GLY A 200 29.96 -2.19 3.28
N ILE A 201 29.51 -1.08 2.67
CA ILE A 201 28.09 -0.76 2.53
C ILE A 201 27.36 -1.83 1.72
N VAL A 202 27.93 -2.27 0.58
CA VAL A 202 27.34 -3.32 -0.25
C VAL A 202 27.24 -4.63 0.51
N LEU A 203 28.31 -5.03 1.21
CA LEU A 203 28.32 -6.28 1.97
C LEU A 203 27.36 -6.23 3.17
N GLY A 204 27.33 -5.12 3.90
CA GLY A 204 26.39 -4.87 4.99
C GLY A 204 24.93 -4.87 4.51
N ALA A 205 24.67 -4.26 3.36
CA ALA A 205 23.34 -4.22 2.77
C ALA A 205 22.82 -5.62 2.39
N LEU A 206 23.65 -6.41 1.70
CA LEU A 206 23.31 -7.77 1.29
C LEU A 206 23.06 -8.68 2.51
N SER A 207 23.96 -8.63 3.49
CA SER A 207 23.85 -9.45 4.71
C SER A 207 22.68 -9.03 5.60
N GLY A 208 22.43 -7.73 5.75
CA GLY A 208 21.33 -7.18 6.55
C GLY A 208 19.97 -7.48 5.96
N GLY A 209 19.82 -7.33 4.64
CA GLY A 209 18.58 -7.68 3.93
C GLY A 209 18.24 -9.17 4.03
N LEU A 210 19.22 -10.05 3.81
CA LEU A 210 19.03 -11.50 3.94
C LEU A 210 18.74 -11.91 5.39
N GLY A 211 19.52 -11.40 6.35
CA GLY A 211 19.40 -11.73 7.77
C GLY A 211 18.11 -11.24 8.41
N GLY A 212 17.73 -9.98 8.16
CA GLY A 212 16.49 -9.40 8.68
C GLY A 212 15.25 -10.13 8.16
N PHE A 213 15.27 -10.56 6.89
CA PHE A 213 14.19 -11.36 6.32
C PHE A 213 14.11 -12.76 6.94
N TRP A 214 15.24 -13.49 7.01
CA TRP A 214 15.27 -14.86 7.54
C TRP A 214 14.83 -14.91 9.01
N ALA A 215 15.26 -13.94 9.82
CA ALA A 215 14.82 -13.78 11.20
C ALA A 215 13.32 -13.42 11.33
N GLY A 216 12.79 -12.63 10.39
CA GLY A 216 11.36 -12.32 10.31
C GLY A 216 10.52 -13.55 9.95
N ALA A 217 10.94 -14.34 8.96
CA ALA A 217 10.23 -15.52 8.48
C ALA A 217 10.14 -16.64 9.53
N HIS A 218 11.21 -16.87 10.30
CA HIS A 218 11.24 -17.94 11.31
C HIS A 218 10.33 -17.70 12.53
N ARG A 219 9.95 -16.45 12.82
CA ARG A 219 9.09 -16.13 13.98
C ARG A 219 7.61 -16.50 13.79
N TRP A 220 7.20 -16.93 12.60
CA TRP A 220 5.79 -17.16 12.27
C TRP A 220 5.49 -18.57 11.78
N LEU A 221 6.46 -19.48 11.79
CA LEU A 221 6.17 -20.90 11.68
C LEU A 221 5.46 -21.32 12.98
N PRO A 222 4.21 -21.82 12.91
CA PRO A 222 3.50 -22.27 14.09
C PRO A 222 4.35 -23.34 14.78
N ALA A 223 4.55 -23.18 16.09
CA ALA A 223 5.18 -24.20 16.92
C ALA A 223 4.28 -25.44 16.89
N HIS A 224 4.67 -26.43 16.09
CA HIS A 224 4.08 -27.75 16.07
C HIS A 224 4.45 -28.53 17.32
#